data_AF-A0A953G2T6-F1
#
_entry.id   AF-A0A953G2T6-F1
#
_cell.length_a   1.000
_cell.length_b   1.000
_cell.length_c   1.000
_cell.angle_alpha   90.00
_cell.angle_beta   90.00
_cell.angle_gamma   90.00
#
_symmetry.space_group_name_H-M   'P 1'
#
loop_
_entity.id
_entity.type
_entity.pdbx_description
1 polymer ?
#
loop_
_entity_poly.entity_id
_entity_poly.type
_entity_poly.pdbx_seq_one_letter_code
_entity_poly.pdbx_strand_id
1 'polypeptide(L)'
;MVGILKQHSPGVHKTLERRFSAEELVFLDRLFETALIPGAKQEAGLLRPEGADYNPLPGRILQILLTQLELPSLEFLSAGLLVCLSICELQLLKQDQDPRVRTAAQLAETALNPGNPITEPEAAAAALALELDRIRHLHMRELSADQFETAARRSLTVLARTLATEQNTRLRTLVQATVDRQLRHYE
;
A
#
# COMPACT_ATOMS: atom_id res chain seq x y z
N MET A 1 -2.38 -26.41 4.18
CA MET A 1 -3.17 -25.16 4.09
C MET A 1 -2.58 -24.36 2.94
N VAL A 2 -3.36 -23.97 1.94
CA VAL A 2 -2.89 -23.02 0.92
C VAL A 2 -3.07 -21.64 1.54
N GLY A 3 -1.98 -20.89 1.72
CA GLY A 3 -2.04 -19.54 2.29
C GLY A 3 -2.87 -18.59 1.42
N ILE A 4 -3.57 -17.65 2.05
CA ILE A 4 -4.51 -16.72 1.38
C ILE A 4 -3.77 -15.82 0.39
N LEU A 5 -2.53 -15.42 0.71
CA LEU A 5 -1.65 -14.68 -0.18
C LEU A 5 -1.30 -15.48 -1.43
N LYS A 6 -1.09 -16.80 -1.32
CA LYS A 6 -0.83 -17.67 -2.48
C LYS A 6 -2.05 -17.77 -3.39
N GLN A 7 -3.25 -17.78 -2.80
CA GLN A 7 -4.51 -17.83 -3.54
C GLN A 7 -4.79 -16.53 -4.30
N HIS A 8 -4.54 -15.38 -3.67
CA HIS A 8 -4.92 -14.08 -4.23
C HIS A 8 -3.79 -13.35 -4.97
N SER A 9 -2.53 -13.67 -4.68
CA SER A 9 -1.36 -12.99 -5.24
C SER A 9 -0.19 -13.98 -5.47
N PRO A 10 -0.36 -15.03 -6.30
CA PRO A 10 0.61 -16.12 -6.45
C PRO A 10 2.01 -15.66 -6.88
N GLY A 11 2.11 -14.62 -7.71
CA GLY A 11 3.40 -14.03 -8.12
C GLY A 11 4.14 -13.34 -6.97
N VAL A 12 3.41 -12.65 -6.09
CA VAL A 12 3.96 -12.02 -4.87
C VAL A 12 4.41 -13.12 -3.90
N HIS A 13 3.56 -14.12 -3.66
CA HIS A 13 3.88 -15.25 -2.79
C HIS A 13 5.17 -15.96 -3.22
N LYS A 14 5.32 -16.27 -4.51
CA LYS A 14 6.53 -16.90 -5.07
C LYS A 14 7.79 -16.06 -4.87
N THR A 15 7.64 -14.73 -4.87
CA THR A 15 8.76 -13.81 -4.61
C THR A 15 9.16 -13.83 -3.14
N LEU A 16 8.18 -13.89 -2.23
CA LEU A 16 8.40 -13.96 -0.79
C LEU A 16 8.98 -15.31 -0.35
N GLU A 17 8.50 -16.43 -0.91
CA GLU A 17 9.00 -17.79 -0.63
C GLU A 17 10.51 -17.94 -0.82
N ARG A 18 11.11 -17.11 -1.68
CA ARG A 18 12.56 -17.12 -1.95
C ARG A 18 13.39 -16.32 -0.94
N ARG A 19 12.75 -15.50 -0.11
CA ARG A 19 13.41 -14.51 0.74
C ARG A 19 13.15 -14.72 2.24
N PHE A 20 12.00 -15.28 2.58
CA PHE A 20 11.54 -15.38 3.97
C PHE A 20 11.45 -16.83 4.44
N SER A 21 11.62 -17.03 5.74
CA SER A 21 11.38 -18.29 6.41
C SER A 21 9.89 -18.67 6.41
N ALA A 22 9.59 -19.93 6.67
CA ALA A 22 8.20 -20.40 6.75
C ALA A 22 7.39 -19.66 7.84
N GLU A 23 8.01 -19.31 8.97
CA GLU A 23 7.34 -18.56 10.04
C GLU A 23 6.97 -17.13 9.59
N GLU A 24 7.90 -16.44 8.93
CA GLU A 24 7.67 -15.09 8.40
C GLU A 24 6.62 -15.09 7.29
N LEU A 25 6.60 -16.12 6.45
CA LEU A 25 5.55 -16.28 5.43
C LEU A 25 4.17 -16.49 6.06
N VAL A 26 4.07 -17.30 7.12
CA VAL A 26 2.82 -17.47 7.88
C VAL A 26 2.38 -16.14 8.51
N PHE A 27 3.33 -15.38 9.05
CA PHE A 27 3.05 -14.06 9.61
C PHE A 27 2.53 -13.08 8.55
N LEU A 28 3.19 -12.99 7.39
CA LEU A 28 2.74 -12.15 6.27
C LEU A 28 1.39 -12.59 5.70
N ASP A 29 1.12 -13.90 5.64
CA ASP A 29 -0.16 -14.45 5.19
C ASP A 29 -1.31 -14.02 6.12
N ARG A 30 -1.08 -14.06 7.44
CA ARG A 30 -2.03 -13.58 8.46
C ARG A 30 -2.28 -12.08 8.33
N LEU A 31 -1.24 -11.26 8.14
CA LEU A 31 -1.40 -9.82 7.92
C LEU A 31 -2.13 -9.52 6.61
N PHE A 32 -1.85 -10.28 5.56
CA PHE A 32 -2.53 -10.15 4.28
C PHE A 32 -4.02 -10.49 4.39
N GLU A 33 -4.36 -11.58 5.07
CA GLU A 33 -5.75 -11.93 5.38
C GLU A 33 -6.44 -10.82 6.17
N THR A 34 -5.76 -10.27 7.18
CA THR A 34 -6.28 -9.16 7.99
C THR A 34 -6.54 -7.91 7.13
N ALA A 35 -5.63 -7.60 6.22
CA ALA A 35 -5.76 -6.46 5.30
C ALA A 35 -6.76 -6.70 4.15
N LEU A 36 -7.18 -7.94 3.94
CA LEU A 36 -8.11 -8.32 2.88
C LEU A 36 -9.55 -8.04 3.32
N ILE A 37 -9.95 -6.77 3.24
CA ILE A 37 -11.34 -6.37 3.53
C ILE A 37 -12.27 -7.05 2.50
N PRO A 38 -13.48 -7.51 2.88
CA PRO A 38 -14.46 -8.04 1.93
C PRO A 38 -14.76 -7.10 0.75
N GLY A 39 -14.65 -5.77 0.95
CA GLY A 39 -14.73 -4.74 -0.08
C GLY A 39 -13.41 -4.45 -0.83
N ALA A 40 -12.26 -4.92 -0.35
CA ALA A 40 -11.02 -4.86 -1.13
C ALA A 40 -11.18 -5.65 -2.42
N LYS A 41 -11.86 -6.83 -2.36
CA LYS A 41 -12.25 -7.67 -3.52
C LYS A 41 -13.04 -6.93 -4.61
N GLN A 42 -13.71 -5.85 -4.24
CA GLN A 42 -14.56 -5.04 -5.10
C GLN A 42 -14.31 -3.57 -4.73
N GLU A 43 -13.17 -3.00 -5.13
CA GLU A 43 -12.88 -1.57 -4.92
C GLU A 43 -13.99 -0.73 -5.55
N ALA A 44 -14.96 -0.33 -4.72
CA ALA A 44 -16.19 0.31 -5.15
C ALA A 44 -15.87 1.56 -5.98
N GLY A 45 -16.44 1.64 -7.19
CA GLY A 45 -16.22 2.73 -8.12
C GLY A 45 -15.04 2.58 -9.08
N LEU A 46 -14.28 1.47 -9.06
CA LEU A 46 -13.34 1.16 -10.14
C LEU A 46 -14.05 0.42 -11.28
N LEU A 47 -14.12 1.05 -12.45
CA LEU A 47 -14.49 0.43 -13.71
C LEU A 47 -13.30 -0.41 -14.19
N ARG A 48 -13.45 -1.73 -14.18
CA ARG A 48 -12.43 -2.68 -14.69
C ARG A 48 -12.91 -3.33 -15.98
N PRO A 49 -12.00 -3.57 -16.95
CA PRO A 49 -12.31 -4.42 -18.09
C PRO A 49 -12.68 -5.82 -17.61
N GLU A 50 -13.69 -6.44 -18.25
CA GLU A 50 -14.04 -7.84 -18.00
C GLU A 50 -12.82 -8.76 -18.18
N GLY A 51 -12.60 -9.67 -17.23
CA GLY A 51 -11.52 -10.67 -17.30
C GLY A 51 -10.13 -10.23 -16.83
N ALA A 52 -9.98 -9.01 -16.30
CA ALA A 52 -8.70 -8.58 -15.71
C ALA A 52 -8.34 -9.38 -14.44
N ASP A 53 -7.10 -9.90 -14.37
CA ASP A 53 -6.58 -10.61 -13.21
C ASP A 53 -6.67 -9.77 -11.93
N TYR A 54 -7.26 -10.36 -10.89
CA TYR A 54 -7.56 -9.66 -9.66
C TYR A 54 -6.40 -9.79 -8.66
N ASN A 55 -5.56 -8.76 -8.57
CA ASN A 55 -4.65 -8.60 -7.42
C ASN A 55 -5.28 -7.60 -6.43
N PRO A 56 -5.67 -8.03 -5.21
CA PRO A 56 -6.24 -7.12 -4.22
C PRO A 56 -5.26 -6.02 -3.82
N LEU A 57 -5.79 -4.90 -3.33
CA LEU A 57 -5.00 -3.77 -2.85
C LEU A 57 -3.78 -4.20 -2.01
N PRO A 58 -3.89 -4.99 -0.93
CA PRO A 58 -2.71 -5.44 -0.16
C PRO A 58 -1.66 -6.16 -1.02
N GLY A 59 -2.08 -6.95 -2.01
CA GLY A 59 -1.18 -7.64 -2.93
C GLY A 59 -0.47 -6.70 -3.91
N ARG A 60 -1.15 -5.63 -4.35
CA ARG A 60 -0.53 -4.58 -5.18
C ARG A 60 0.45 -3.73 -4.37
N ILE A 61 0.12 -3.41 -3.12
CA ILE A 61 1.05 -2.71 -2.21
C ILE A 61 2.32 -3.54 -1.99
N LEU A 62 2.20 -4.84 -1.68
CA LEU A 62 3.35 -5.74 -1.58
C LEU A 62 4.16 -5.76 -2.88
N GLN A 63 3.50 -5.81 -4.03
CA GLN A 63 4.19 -5.80 -5.32
C GLN A 63 4.97 -4.50 -5.55
N ILE A 64 4.42 -3.33 -5.21
CA ILE A 64 5.13 -2.04 -5.29
C ILE A 64 6.36 -2.06 -4.39
N LEU A 65 6.21 -2.47 -3.13
CA LEU A 65 7.30 -2.51 -2.15
C LEU A 65 8.43 -3.45 -2.59
N LEU A 66 8.08 -4.64 -3.11
CA LEU A 66 9.06 -5.64 -3.53
C LEU A 66 9.79 -5.29 -4.83
N THR A 67 9.09 -4.71 -5.81
CA THR A 67 9.60 -4.58 -7.18
C THR A 67 10.05 -3.18 -7.56
N GLN A 68 9.42 -2.15 -7.01
CA GLN A 68 9.71 -0.75 -7.36
C GLN A 68 10.56 -0.07 -6.29
N LEU A 69 10.40 -0.48 -5.03
CA LEU A 69 11.19 0.01 -3.91
C LEU A 69 12.35 -0.90 -3.54
N GLU A 70 12.30 -2.18 -3.91
CA GLU A 70 13.30 -3.16 -3.52
C GLU A 70 13.50 -3.20 -1.99
N LEU A 71 12.40 -3.06 -1.24
CA LEU A 71 12.35 -3.07 0.21
C LEU A 71 11.71 -4.36 0.72
N PRO A 72 12.44 -5.49 0.72
CA PRO A 72 11.91 -6.79 1.10
C PRO A 72 12.04 -7.07 2.59
N SER A 73 12.13 -6.07 3.47
CA SER A 73 12.19 -6.35 4.91
C SER A 73 10.79 -6.65 5.43
N LEU A 74 10.71 -7.46 6.50
CA LEU A 74 9.44 -7.82 7.09
C LEU A 74 8.67 -6.59 7.57
N GLU A 75 9.37 -5.60 8.11
CA GLU A 75 8.83 -4.35 8.63
C GLU A 75 8.17 -3.51 7.54
N PHE A 76 8.85 -3.31 6.40
CA PHE A 76 8.31 -2.59 5.24
C PHE A 76 7.05 -3.27 4.71
N LEU A 77 7.08 -4.58 4.53
CA LEU A 77 5.95 -5.34 4.00
C LEU A 77 4.77 -5.37 4.97
N SER A 78 5.03 -5.48 6.27
CA SER A 78 3.98 -5.50 7.30
C SER A 78 3.27 -4.16 7.41
N ALA A 79 4.03 -3.05 7.44
CA ALA A 79 3.46 -1.70 7.40
C ALA A 79 2.66 -1.47 6.10
N GLY A 80 3.19 -1.94 4.97
CA GLY A 80 2.52 -1.89 3.67
C GLY A 80 1.19 -2.65 3.63
N LEU A 81 1.11 -3.83 4.25
CA LEU A 81 -0.15 -4.58 4.33
C LEU A 81 -1.19 -3.82 5.15
N LEU A 82 -0.81 -3.33 6.33
CA LEU A 82 -1.75 -2.71 7.26
C LEU A 82 -2.16 -1.28 6.87
N VAL A 83 -1.43 -0.60 5.97
CA VAL A 83 -1.85 0.71 5.42
C VAL A 83 -3.17 0.64 4.63
N CYS A 84 -3.61 -0.57 4.28
CA CYS A 84 -4.89 -0.81 3.61
C CYS A 84 -6.10 -0.71 4.55
N LEU A 85 -5.87 -0.68 5.86
CA LEU A 85 -6.92 -0.62 6.89
C LEU A 85 -7.27 0.81 7.27
N SER A 86 -8.45 0.98 7.89
CA SER A 86 -8.86 2.23 8.53
C SER A 86 -8.09 2.46 9.84
N ILE A 87 -8.03 3.73 10.28
CA ILE A 87 -7.42 4.10 11.56
C ILE A 87 -8.07 3.35 12.74
N CYS A 88 -9.39 3.12 12.68
CA CYS A 88 -10.11 2.39 13.71
C CYS A 88 -9.66 0.92 13.81
N GLU A 89 -9.50 0.24 12.66
CA GLU A 89 -9.01 -1.14 12.62
C GLU A 89 -7.56 -1.23 13.13
N LEU A 90 -6.73 -0.25 12.80
CA LEU A 90 -5.35 -0.17 13.29
C LEU A 90 -5.29 -0.01 14.81
N GLN A 91 -6.20 0.76 15.44
CA GLN A 91 -6.24 0.87 16.91
C GLN A 91 -6.47 -0.49 17.57
N LEU A 92 -7.31 -1.35 16.98
CA LEU A 92 -7.56 -2.69 17.50
C LEU A 92 -6.30 -3.56 17.41
N LEU A 93 -5.59 -3.50 16.28
CA LEU A 93 -4.35 -4.27 16.07
C LEU A 93 -3.19 -3.82 16.97
N LYS A 94 -3.17 -2.57 17.44
CA LYS A 94 -2.20 -2.14 18.46
C LYS A 94 -2.39 -2.82 19.82
N GLN A 95 -3.50 -3.53 20.03
CA GLN A 95 -3.76 -4.35 21.22
C GLN A 95 -3.45 -5.85 21.01
N ASP A 96 -2.98 -6.25 19.82
CA ASP A 96 -2.63 -7.64 19.52
C ASP A 96 -1.52 -8.14 20.45
N GLN A 97 -1.48 -9.44 20.74
CA GLN A 97 -0.47 -10.04 21.62
C GLN A 97 0.90 -10.10 20.95
N ASP A 98 0.96 -10.24 19.62
CA ASP A 98 2.21 -10.28 18.86
C ASP A 98 2.79 -8.84 18.72
N PRO A 99 4.00 -8.58 19.28
CA PRO A 99 4.64 -7.27 19.16
C PRO A 99 4.86 -6.83 17.72
N ARG A 100 5.06 -7.76 16.78
CA ARG A 100 5.27 -7.44 15.36
C ARG A 100 4.02 -6.83 14.74
N VAL A 101 2.83 -7.34 15.10
CA VAL A 101 1.54 -6.79 14.65
C VAL A 101 1.34 -5.38 15.19
N ARG A 102 1.63 -5.17 16.49
CA ARG A 102 1.50 -3.84 17.12
C ARG A 102 2.41 -2.81 16.44
N THR A 103 3.67 -3.17 16.18
CA THR A 103 4.63 -2.31 15.48
C THR A 103 4.16 -1.99 14.06
N ALA A 104 3.72 -3.00 13.30
CA ALA A 104 3.22 -2.80 11.95
C ALA A 104 1.98 -1.88 11.94
N ALA A 105 1.07 -2.05 12.91
CA ALA A 105 -0.13 -1.21 13.03
C ALA A 105 0.23 0.24 13.38
N GLN A 106 1.23 0.45 14.25
CA GLN A 106 1.73 1.79 14.58
C GLN A 106 2.35 2.48 13.36
N LEU A 107 3.17 1.76 12.57
CA LEU A 107 3.77 2.30 11.35
C LEU A 107 2.71 2.65 10.30
N ALA A 108 1.71 1.78 10.11
CA ALA A 108 0.60 2.03 9.20
C ALA A 108 -0.25 3.24 9.66
N GLU A 109 -0.48 3.41 10.95
CA GLU A 109 -1.19 4.58 11.50
C GLU A 109 -0.41 5.87 11.21
N THR A 110 0.91 5.85 11.45
CA THR A 110 1.79 6.98 11.12
C THR A 110 1.74 7.33 9.63
N ALA A 111 1.73 6.31 8.76
CA ALA A 111 1.61 6.49 7.31
C ALA A 111 0.30 7.17 6.89
N LEU A 112 -0.80 6.89 7.58
CA LEU A 112 -2.14 7.41 7.26
C LEU A 112 -2.47 8.76 7.93
N ASN A 113 -1.78 9.14 9.00
CA ASN A 113 -2.09 10.36 9.74
C ASN A 113 -1.80 11.61 8.89
N PRO A 114 -2.79 12.45 8.54
CA PRO A 114 -2.59 13.57 7.59
C PRO A 114 -1.74 14.74 8.12
N GLY A 115 -1.55 14.85 9.44
CA GLY A 115 -1.02 16.08 10.07
C GLY A 115 0.46 16.07 10.43
N ASN A 116 1.12 14.91 10.41
CA ASN A 116 2.47 14.76 10.96
C ASN A 116 3.50 14.43 9.88
N PRO A 117 4.74 14.94 9.98
CA PRO A 117 5.87 14.42 9.22
C PRO A 117 6.02 12.91 9.46
N ILE A 118 6.36 12.16 8.41
CA ILE A 118 6.62 10.72 8.52
C ILE A 118 8.13 10.53 8.60
N THR A 119 8.60 10.21 9.80
CA THR A 119 10.03 10.06 10.11
C THR A 119 10.55 8.64 9.96
N GLU A 120 9.65 7.66 10.06
CA GLU A 120 9.94 6.24 9.96
C GLU A 120 9.98 5.83 8.48
N PRO A 121 11.11 5.28 7.99
CA PRO A 121 11.25 4.85 6.60
C PRO A 121 10.13 3.89 6.16
N GLU A 122 9.74 2.95 7.03
CA GLU A 122 8.73 1.94 6.76
C GLU A 122 7.33 2.55 6.58
N ALA A 123 6.98 3.50 7.45
CA ALA A 123 5.72 4.24 7.33
C ALA A 123 5.73 5.11 6.06
N ALA A 124 6.86 5.74 5.74
CA ALA A 124 6.98 6.56 4.54
C ALA A 124 6.83 5.72 3.27
N ALA A 125 7.49 4.57 3.20
CA ALA A 125 7.36 3.62 2.09
C ALA A 125 5.94 3.10 1.93
N ALA A 126 5.26 2.75 3.03
CA ALA A 126 3.87 2.30 3.03
C ALA A 126 2.92 3.41 2.51
N ALA A 127 3.08 4.65 2.99
CA ALA A 127 2.30 5.80 2.53
C ALA A 127 2.50 6.05 1.03
N LEU A 128 3.74 6.07 0.57
CA LEU A 128 4.08 6.30 -0.83
C LEU A 128 3.54 5.17 -1.74
N ALA A 129 3.61 3.92 -1.29
CA ALA A 129 3.10 2.78 -2.06
C ALA A 129 1.58 2.85 -2.22
N LEU A 130 0.87 3.23 -1.15
CA LEU A 130 -0.57 3.44 -1.17
C LEU A 130 -0.97 4.58 -2.11
N GLU A 131 -0.27 5.72 -2.05
CA GLU A 131 -0.57 6.86 -2.92
C GLU A 131 -0.26 6.55 -4.39
N LEU A 132 0.84 5.84 -4.68
CA LEU A 132 1.14 5.40 -6.03
C LEU A 132 0.03 4.49 -6.59
N ASP A 133 -0.44 3.52 -5.80
CA ASP A 133 -1.54 2.66 -6.21
C ASP A 133 -2.82 3.46 -6.44
N ARG A 134 -3.18 4.36 -5.52
CA ARG A 134 -4.36 5.22 -5.63
C ARG A 134 -4.36 6.05 -6.91
N ILE A 135 -3.27 6.78 -7.17
CA ILE A 135 -3.16 7.63 -8.37
C ILE A 135 -3.23 6.79 -9.64
N ARG A 136 -2.56 5.63 -9.66
CA ARG A 136 -2.63 4.71 -10.80
C ARG A 136 -4.03 4.22 -11.06
N HIS A 137 -4.91 4.14 -10.07
CA HIS A 137 -6.29 3.70 -10.23
C HIS A 137 -7.30 4.86 -10.36
N LEU A 138 -6.87 6.13 -10.31
CA LEU A 138 -7.78 7.27 -10.49
C LEU A 138 -8.45 7.27 -11.86
N HIS A 139 -7.72 6.90 -12.92
CA HIS A 139 -8.27 6.82 -14.28
C HIS A 139 -9.35 5.74 -14.45
N MET A 140 -9.48 4.83 -13.48
CA MET A 140 -10.49 3.79 -13.47
C MET A 140 -11.78 4.23 -12.76
N ARG A 141 -11.84 5.48 -12.31
CA ARG A 141 -13.00 6.09 -11.68
C ARG A 141 -13.58 7.14 -12.63
N GLU A 142 -14.90 7.25 -12.67
CA GLU A 142 -15.58 8.40 -13.30
C GLU A 142 -15.43 9.62 -12.39
N LEU A 143 -14.35 10.38 -12.56
CA LEU A 143 -14.06 11.59 -11.78
C LEU A 143 -14.22 12.85 -12.64
N SER A 144 -14.75 13.91 -12.04
CA SER A 144 -14.62 15.25 -12.61
C SER A 144 -13.17 15.77 -12.50
N ALA A 145 -12.82 16.78 -13.30
CA ALA A 145 -11.52 17.44 -13.23
C ALA A 145 -11.18 17.94 -11.81
N ASP A 146 -12.13 18.59 -11.13
CA ASP A 146 -11.96 19.07 -9.74
C ASP A 146 -11.69 17.93 -8.74
N GLN A 147 -12.39 16.80 -8.91
CA GLN A 147 -12.20 15.62 -8.07
C GLN A 147 -10.83 15.00 -8.30
N PHE A 148 -10.37 14.96 -9.55
CA PHE A 148 -9.05 14.51 -9.92
C PHE A 148 -7.96 15.42 -9.34
N GLU A 149 -8.07 16.74 -9.51
CA GLU A 149 -7.11 17.71 -8.99
C GLU A 149 -7.01 17.62 -7.45
N THR A 150 -8.14 17.47 -6.77
CA THR A 150 -8.17 17.26 -5.32
C THR A 150 -7.42 15.99 -4.91
N ALA A 151 -7.59 14.89 -5.65
CA ALA A 151 -6.87 13.64 -5.39
C ALA A 151 -5.36 13.81 -5.62
N ALA A 152 -4.95 14.44 -6.72
CA ALA A 152 -3.56 14.73 -7.03
C ALA A 152 -2.89 15.60 -5.94
N ARG A 153 -3.56 16.68 -5.50
CA ARG A 153 -3.06 17.56 -4.42
C ARG A 153 -2.86 16.83 -3.09
N ARG A 154 -3.75 15.90 -2.75
CA ARG A 154 -3.59 15.04 -1.55
C ARG A 154 -2.33 14.19 -1.66
N SER A 155 -2.08 13.56 -2.80
CA SER A 155 -0.87 12.76 -2.99
C SER A 155 0.41 13.60 -2.94
N LEU A 156 0.39 14.83 -3.47
CA LEU A 156 1.50 15.79 -3.32
C LEU A 156 1.74 16.17 -1.85
N THR A 157 0.68 16.26 -1.04
CA THR A 157 0.81 16.53 0.41
C THR A 157 1.47 15.34 1.13
N VAL A 158 1.12 14.10 0.76
CA VAL A 158 1.80 12.91 1.30
C VAL A 158 3.28 12.92 0.93
N LEU A 159 3.62 13.23 -0.34
CA LEU A 159 5.00 13.36 -0.78
C LEU A 159 5.80 14.36 0.05
N ALA A 160 5.22 15.55 0.30
CA ALA A 160 5.87 16.61 1.07
C ALA A 160 6.14 16.22 2.52
N ARG A 161 5.37 15.29 3.08
CA ARG A 161 5.49 14.84 4.48
C ARG A 161 6.44 13.66 4.68
N THR A 162 6.77 12.93 3.62
CA THR A 162 7.63 11.75 3.69
C THR A 162 9.10 12.12 3.80
N LEU A 163 9.84 11.43 4.67
CA LEU A 163 11.28 11.60 4.80
C LEU A 163 11.99 11.35 3.46
N ALA A 164 12.84 12.30 3.06
CA ALA A 164 13.70 12.18 1.88
C ALA A 164 14.89 11.27 2.19
N THR A 165 14.67 9.96 2.21
CA THR A 165 15.74 8.96 2.23
C THR A 165 16.10 8.55 0.80
N GLU A 166 17.30 7.99 0.62
CA GLU A 166 17.71 7.40 -0.67
C GLU A 166 16.68 6.35 -1.14
N GLN A 167 16.19 5.53 -0.21
CA GLN A 167 15.16 4.50 -0.45
C GLN A 167 13.82 5.10 -0.90
N ASN A 168 13.39 6.21 -0.31
CA ASN A 168 12.11 6.84 -0.63
C ASN A 168 12.17 7.72 -1.89
N THR A 169 13.36 8.19 -2.29
CA THR A 169 13.54 9.08 -3.43
C THR A 169 12.97 8.49 -4.71
N ARG A 170 13.25 7.21 -4.99
CA ARG A 170 12.76 6.51 -6.18
C ARG A 170 11.23 6.53 -6.25
N LEU A 171 10.55 6.25 -5.15
CA LEU A 171 9.09 6.18 -5.14
C LEU A 171 8.46 7.57 -5.16
N ARG A 172 9.08 8.57 -4.51
CA ARG A 172 8.66 9.96 -4.64
C ARG A 172 8.69 10.42 -6.10
N THR A 173 9.75 10.09 -6.83
CA THR A 173 9.86 10.37 -8.28
C THR A 173 8.77 9.66 -9.07
N LEU A 174 8.48 8.39 -8.77
CA LEU A 174 7.43 7.64 -9.45
C LEU A 174 6.03 8.21 -9.18
N VAL A 175 5.73 8.56 -7.94
CA VAL A 175 4.45 9.19 -7.57
C VAL A 175 4.32 10.52 -8.28
N GLN A 176 5.34 11.39 -8.22
CA GLN A 176 5.33 12.69 -8.89
C GLN A 176 5.11 12.53 -10.40
N ALA A 177 5.89 11.67 -11.06
CA ALA A 177 5.74 11.43 -12.50
C ALA A 177 4.36 10.87 -12.87
N THR A 178 3.75 10.07 -11.98
CA THR A 178 2.40 9.54 -12.19
C THR A 178 1.35 10.66 -12.04
N VAL A 179 1.50 11.54 -11.05
CA VAL A 179 0.65 12.74 -10.88
C VAL A 179 0.73 13.63 -12.12
N ASP A 180 1.94 13.99 -12.55
CA ASP A 180 2.16 14.89 -13.70
C ASP A 180 1.59 14.30 -14.99
N ARG A 181 1.75 12.98 -15.20
CA ARG A 181 1.17 12.30 -16.36
C ARG A 181 -0.35 12.36 -16.34
N GLN A 182 -0.98 12.13 -15.19
CA GLN A 182 -2.42 12.07 -15.08
C GLN A 182 -3.04 13.47 -15.18
N LEU A 183 -2.42 14.52 -14.61
CA LEU A 183 -2.89 15.91 -14.75
C LEU A 183 -3.03 16.34 -16.22
N ARG A 184 -2.07 15.99 -17.09
CA ARG A 184 -2.12 16.28 -18.53
C ARG A 184 -3.32 15.69 -19.28
N HIS A 185 -4.01 14.71 -18.70
CA HIS A 185 -5.21 14.12 -19.30
C HIS A 185 -6.50 14.90 -18.97
N TYR A 186 -6.43 15.84 -18.01
CA TYR A 186 -7.57 16.65 -17.53
C TYR A 186 -7.37 18.15 -17.75
N GLU A 187 -6.27 18.57 -18.38
CA GLU A 187 -6.00 19.92 -18.92
C GLU A 187 -6.51 20.04 -20.36
#